data_AF-A0AAI9G2Z4-F1
#
_entry.id   AF-A0AAI9G2Z4-F1
#
_cell.length_a   1.000
_cell.length_b   1.000
_cell.length_c   1.000
_cell.angle_alpha   90.00
_cell.angle_beta   90.00
_cell.angle_gamma   90.00
#
_symmetry.space_group_name_H-M   'P 1'
#
loop_
_entity.id
_entity.type
_entity.pdbx_description
1 polymer ?
#
loop_
_entity_poly.entity_id
_entity_poly.type
_entity_poly.pdbx_seq_one_letter_code
_entity_poly.pdbx_strand_id
1 'polypeptide(L)'
;MSMWQALNGALAGSSVDFAAQRDIFLEIMLDILESGKAKLASDGRLLDGSNLERVEFLRRAWPSTREELESDLCLWFLIAAPAGIVWVLDNGELCWT
;
A
#
# COMPACT_ATOMS: atom_id res chain seq x y z
N MET A 1 5.93 -10.19 -9.45
CA MET A 1 6.61 -8.96 -8.97
C MET A 1 5.57 -8.11 -8.28
N SER A 2 5.80 -7.70 -7.03
CA SER A 2 4.89 -6.82 -6.31
C SER A 2 5.02 -5.37 -6.79
N MET A 3 3.99 -4.54 -6.53
CA MET A 3 4.03 -3.11 -6.88
C MET A 3 5.23 -2.39 -6.25
N TRP A 4 5.59 -2.77 -5.02
CA TRP A 4 6.77 -2.25 -4.33
C TRP A 4 8.08 -2.62 -5.02
N GLN A 5 8.22 -3.88 -5.44
CA GLN A 5 9.40 -4.32 -6.18
C GLN A 5 9.51 -3.62 -7.54
N ALA A 6 8.39 -3.39 -8.22
CA ALA A 6 8.36 -2.63 -9.46
C ALA A 6 8.81 -1.17 -9.23
N LEU A 7 8.33 -0.53 -8.17
CA LEU A 7 8.74 0.82 -7.78
C LEU A 7 10.24 0.87 -7.42
N ASN A 8 10.75 -0.10 -6.65
CA ASN A 8 12.18 -0.21 -6.34
C ASN A 8 13.03 -0.28 -7.63
N GLY A 9 12.59 -1.09 -8.61
CA GLY A 9 13.26 -1.19 -9.90
C GLY A 9 13.22 0.11 -10.70
N ALA A 10 12.07 0.80 -10.72
CA ALA A 10 11.91 2.07 -11.43
C ALA A 10 12.74 3.21 -10.82
N LEU A 11 12.97 3.18 -9.51
CA LEU A 11 13.76 4.18 -8.79
C LEU A 11 15.25 3.84 -8.69
N ALA A 12 15.68 2.70 -9.22
CA ALA A 12 17.07 2.26 -9.14
C ALA A 12 18.01 3.29 -9.80
N GLY A 13 19.02 3.76 -9.05
CA GLY A 13 19.97 4.78 -9.50
C GLY A 13 19.50 6.23 -9.36
N SER A 14 18.29 6.46 -8.84
CA SER A 14 17.82 7.79 -8.43
C SER A 14 18.32 8.17 -7.03
N SER A 15 18.24 9.46 -6.69
CA SER A 15 18.54 9.98 -5.34
C SER A 15 17.32 9.96 -4.41
N VAL A 16 16.29 9.17 -4.71
CA VAL A 16 15.06 9.08 -3.91
C VAL A 16 15.35 8.30 -2.64
N ASP A 17 15.12 8.93 -1.49
CA ASP A 17 15.26 8.27 -0.19
C ASP A 17 14.05 7.39 0.15
N PHE A 18 14.13 6.66 1.26
CA PHE A 18 13.08 5.74 1.68
C PHE A 18 11.75 6.43 2.01
N ALA A 19 11.79 7.65 2.57
CA ALA A 19 10.59 8.41 2.91
C ALA A 19 9.87 8.91 1.65
N ALA A 20 10.62 9.46 0.70
CA ALA A 20 10.10 9.86 -0.60
C ALA A 20 9.58 8.65 -1.39
N GLN A 21 10.27 7.51 -1.32
CA GLN A 21 9.79 6.27 -1.93
C GLN A 21 8.45 5.79 -1.35
N ARG A 22 8.30 5.80 -0.02
CA ARG A 22 7.02 5.52 0.64
C ARG A 22 5.94 6.47 0.10
N ASP A 23 6.24 7.76 0.04
CA ASP A 23 5.24 8.76 -0.35
C ASP A 23 4.78 8.53 -1.81
N ILE A 24 5.70 8.22 -2.73
CA ILE A 24 5.35 7.81 -4.11
C ILE A 24 4.47 6.56 -4.11
N PHE A 25 4.80 5.54 -3.31
CA PHE A 25 3.98 4.33 -3.22
C PHE A 25 2.56 4.62 -2.72
N LEU A 26 2.43 5.47 -1.70
CA LEU A 26 1.14 5.85 -1.12
C LEU A 26 0.31 6.72 -2.06
N GLU A 27 0.93 7.57 -2.89
CA GLU A 27 0.26 8.29 -3.98
C GLU A 27 -0.32 7.34 -5.02
N ILE A 28 0.46 6.34 -5.46
CA ILE A 28 -0.02 5.30 -6.39
C ILE A 28 -1.19 4.52 -5.75
N MET A 29 -1.10 4.19 -4.46
CA MET A 29 -2.19 3.54 -3.74
C MET A 29 -3.45 4.42 -3.71
N LEU A 30 -3.32 5.72 -3.43
CA LEU A 30 -4.44 6.65 -3.43
C LEU A 30 -5.13 6.68 -4.80
N ASP A 31 -4.37 6.77 -5.90
CA ASP A 31 -4.93 6.75 -7.26
C ASP A 31 -5.70 5.45 -7.55
N ILE A 32 -5.19 4.30 -7.09
CA ILE A 32 -5.86 3.01 -7.23
C ILE A 32 -7.18 3.00 -6.45
N LEU A 33 -7.20 3.51 -5.22
CA LEU A 33 -8.40 3.61 -4.39
C LEU A 33 -9.45 4.57 -5.00
N GLU A 34 -9.02 5.73 -5.49
CA GLU A 34 -9.88 6.71 -6.17
C GLU A 34 -10.47 6.16 -7.47
N SER A 35 -9.71 5.34 -8.20
CA SER A 35 -10.21 4.65 -9.40
C SER A 35 -11.21 3.52 -9.11
N GLY A 36 -11.40 3.15 -7.84
CA GLY A 36 -12.27 2.06 -7.42
C GLY A 36 -11.73 0.65 -7.69
N LYS A 37 -10.46 0.52 -8.12
CA LYS A 37 -9.81 -0.78 -8.41
C LYS A 37 -9.37 -1.52 -7.16
N ALA A 38 -9.23 -0.83 -6.04
CA ALA A 38 -8.97 -1.44 -4.76
C ALA A 38 -9.69 -0.70 -3.63
N LYS A 39 -9.73 -1.34 -2.47
CA LYS A 39 -10.19 -0.80 -1.19
C LYS A 39 -9.19 -1.19 -0.11
N LEU A 40 -9.28 -0.57 1.07
CA LEU A 40 -8.56 -1.01 2.27
C LEU A 40 -9.53 -1.64 3.26
N ALA A 41 -9.05 -2.65 3.98
CA ALA A 41 -9.83 -3.36 4.98
C ALA A 41 -9.01 -3.72 6.23
N SER A 42 -9.67 -3.78 7.38
CA SER A 42 -9.15 -4.33 8.63
C SER A 42 -10.18 -5.25 9.25
N ASP A 43 -9.75 -6.34 9.87
CA ASP A 43 -10.60 -7.26 10.63
C ASP A 43 -11.85 -7.74 9.86
N GLY A 44 -11.68 -8.05 8.57
CA GLY A 44 -12.74 -8.52 7.69
C GLY A 44 -13.77 -7.44 7.28
N ARG A 45 -13.46 -6.16 7.51
CA ARG A 45 -14.34 -5.03 7.16
C ARG A 45 -13.59 -4.01 6.33
N LEU A 46 -14.26 -3.48 5.31
CA LEU A 46 -13.75 -2.33 4.55
C LEU A 46 -13.63 -1.13 5.50
N LEU A 47 -12.55 -0.36 5.37
CA LEU A 47 -12.36 0.85 6.15
C LEU A 47 -13.40 1.90 5.74
N ASP A 48 -13.91 2.64 6.72
CA ASP A 48 -14.73 3.84 6.48
C ASP A 48 -13.85 5.07 6.15
N GLY A 49 -14.47 6.22 5.92
CA GLY A 49 -13.78 7.48 5.60
C GLY A 49 -13.42 7.66 4.12
N SER A 50 -12.70 8.74 3.84
CA SER A 50 -12.15 9.06 2.51
C SER A 50 -10.92 8.21 2.20
N ASN A 51 -10.58 8.05 0.91
CA ASN A 51 -9.38 7.31 0.53
C ASN A 51 -8.10 7.98 1.06
N LEU A 52 -8.08 9.32 1.14
CA LEU A 52 -6.97 10.04 1.74
C LEU A 52 -6.78 9.67 3.22
N GLU A 53 -7.86 9.68 4.01
CA GLU A 53 -7.78 9.29 5.43
C GLU A 53 -7.29 7.85 5.61
N ARG A 54 -7.73 6.95 4.73
CA ARG A 54 -7.31 5.54 4.71
C ARG A 54 -5.83 5.38 4.34
N VAL A 55 -5.32 6.15 3.39
CA VAL A 55 -3.89 6.15 3.02
C VAL A 55 -3.04 6.77 4.13
N GLU A 56 -3.50 7.85 4.74
CA GLU A 56 -2.82 8.44 5.91
C GLU A 56 -2.77 7.49 7.10
N PHE A 57 -3.78 6.62 7.25
CA PHE A 57 -3.75 5.57 8.26
C PHE A 57 -2.61 4.56 8.01
N LEU A 58 -2.40 4.13 6.76
CA LEU A 58 -1.23 3.33 6.38
C LEU A 58 0.08 4.10 6.59
N ARG A 59 0.13 5.37 6.21
CA ARG A 59 1.32 6.23 6.32
C ARG A 59 1.84 6.32 7.75
N ARG A 60 0.94 6.46 8.73
CA ARG A 60 1.27 6.56 10.15
C ARG A 60 1.86 5.27 10.73
N ALA A 61 1.48 4.13 10.18
CA ALA A 61 2.00 2.82 10.59
C ALA A 61 3.20 2.36 9.75
N TRP A 62 3.59 3.15 8.75
CA TRP A 62 4.66 2.77 7.83
C TRP A 62 5.99 2.65 8.56
N PRO A 63 6.85 1.67 8.21
CA PRO A 63 8.16 1.52 8.82
C PRO A 63 9.04 2.76 8.69
N SER A 64 9.88 3.01 9.70
CA SER A 64 10.78 4.17 9.69
C SER A 64 12.03 3.92 8.86
N THR A 65 12.42 2.66 8.71
CA THR A 65 13.64 2.23 8.04
C THR A 65 13.37 1.14 7.00
N ARG A 66 14.29 0.97 6.05
CA ARG A 66 14.16 -0.07 5.01
C ARG A 66 14.31 -1.47 5.62
N GLU A 67 15.10 -1.57 6.68
CA GLU A 67 15.37 -2.79 7.43
C GLU A 67 14.11 -3.28 8.16
N GLU A 68 13.32 -2.37 8.74
CA GLU A 68 12.04 -2.69 9.42
C GLU A 68 10.94 -3.17 8.47
N LEU A 69 11.01 -2.83 7.19
CA LEU A 69 10.06 -3.33 6.19
C LEU A 69 10.16 -4.85 6.02
N GLU A 70 11.22 -5.47 6.57
CA GLU A 70 11.75 -6.76 6.16
C GLU A 70 11.99 -6.75 4.64
N SER A 71 12.59 -7.79 4.07
CA SER A 71 12.99 -7.75 2.65
C SER A 71 11.81 -7.63 1.65
N ASP A 72 10.55 -7.62 2.11
CA ASP A 72 9.36 -7.55 1.27
C ASP A 72 8.19 -6.78 1.91
N LEU A 73 7.71 -5.72 1.22
CA LEU A 73 6.50 -4.99 1.59
C LEU A 73 5.27 -5.90 1.66
N CYS A 74 5.22 -6.98 0.85
CA CYS A 74 4.14 -7.96 0.94
C CYS A 74 4.07 -8.60 2.32
N LEU A 75 5.21 -8.84 2.99
CA LEU A 75 5.22 -9.36 4.35
C LEU A 75 4.70 -8.32 5.34
N TRP A 76 5.11 -7.05 5.20
CA TRP A 76 4.61 -5.97 6.05
C TRP A 76 3.08 -5.86 6.00
N PHE A 77 2.46 -5.91 4.82
CA PHE A 77 1.00 -5.93 4.68
C PHE A 77 0.34 -7.12 5.37
N LEU A 78 1.03 -8.26 5.48
CA LEU A 78 0.51 -9.48 6.08
C LEU A 78 0.61 -9.49 7.62
N ILE A 79 1.69 -8.93 8.19
CA ILE A 79 2.00 -9.12 9.62
C ILE A 79 1.95 -7.85 10.49
N ALA A 80 2.01 -6.67 9.88
CA ALA A 80 2.22 -5.42 10.63
C ALA A 80 1.36 -4.25 10.16
N ALA A 81 0.97 -4.20 8.89
CA ALA A 81 0.13 -3.13 8.39
C ALA A 81 -1.23 -3.11 9.10
N PRO A 82 -1.78 -1.93 9.39
CA PRO A 82 -3.06 -1.81 10.09
C PRO A 82 -4.26 -2.04 9.17
N ALA A 83 -4.02 -2.25 7.87
CA ALA A 83 -5.03 -2.58 6.88
C ALA A 83 -4.42 -3.33 5.70
N GLY A 84 -5.17 -4.29 5.17
CA GLY A 84 -4.87 -5.03 3.94
C GLY A 84 -5.51 -4.39 2.72
N ILE A 85 -5.02 -4.76 1.54
CA ILE A 85 -5.58 -4.34 0.26
C ILE A 85 -6.69 -5.34 -0.14
N VAL A 86 -7.81 -4.82 -0.63
CA VAL A 86 -8.88 -5.63 -1.21
C VAL A 86 -9.03 -5.21 -2.67
N TRP A 87 -8.69 -6.10 -3.60
CA TRP A 87 -8.77 -5.82 -5.03
C TRP A 87 -10.21 -5.99 -5.52
N VAL A 88 -10.64 -5.09 -6.40
CA VAL A 88 -11.92 -5.17 -7.10
C VAL A 88 -11.66 -5.75 -8.48
N LEU A 89 -12.17 -6.95 -8.74
CA LEU A 89 -12.05 -7.62 -10.04
C LEU A 89 -13.00 -6.98 -11.07
N ASP A 90 -12.77 -7.24 -12.35
CA ASP A 90 -13.57 -6.67 -13.45
C ASP A 90 -15.07 -7.04 -13.36
N ASN A 91 -15.39 -8.17 -12.74
CA ASN A 91 -16.77 -8.61 -12.47
C ASN A 91 -17.39 -7.99 -11.20
N GLY A 92 -16.66 -7.14 -10.49
CA GLY A 92 -17.05 -6.50 -9.23
C GLY A 92 -16.80 -7.34 -7.97
N GLU A 93 -16.26 -8.56 -8.09
CA GLU A 93 -15.91 -9.38 -6.94
C GLU A 93 -14.71 -8.80 -6.16
N LEU A 94 -14.69 -9.06 -4.85
CA LEU A 94 -13.64 -8.63 -3.96
C LEU A 94 -12.65 -9.76 -3.71
N CYS A 95 -11.39 -9.53 -4.06
CA CYS A 95 -10.27 -10.39 -3.72
C CYS A 95 -9.57 -9.85 -2.48
N TRP A 96 -9.73 -10.54 -1.36
CA TRP A 96 -9.13 -10.21 -0.08
C TRP A 96 -7.74 -10.84 -0.01
N THR A 97 -6.70 -10.03 0.21
CA THR A 97 -5.30 -10.47 0.31
C THR A 97 -4.76 -10.35 1.71
#